data_AF-A0A7W3W7Q1-F1
#
_entry.id   AF-A0A7W3W7Q1-F1
#
_cell.length_a   1.000
_cell.length_b   1.000
_cell.length_c   1.000
_cell.angle_alpha   90.00
_cell.angle_beta   90.00
_cell.angle_gamma   90.00
#
_symmetry.space_group_name_H-M   'P 1'
#
loop_
_entity.id
_entity.type
_entity.pdbx_description
1 polymer ?
#
loop_
_entity_poly.entity_id
_entity_poly.type
_entity_poly.pdbx_seq_one_letter_code
_entity_poly.pdbx_strand_id
1 'polypeptide(L)'
;PRRVAELILSEDRSCGPALVVPLRAGDHTSGVLIAVRDPGSALFETAQLPVLASFADQAALALQLAAQQRAARERDVLSDRDRIARDLHDHVIQRLFAVGLSMQSTQRRAKTPELRRRLQESIDQMHEIVREIRTAIFDLHGGAAGGVRLRNRLHDAIAELTDDAPLHPAVSMAGPLDAVPA
;
A
#
# COMPACT_ATOMS: atom_id res chain seq x y z
N PRO A 1 20.27 16.67 -7.39
CA PRO A 1 20.71 18.06 -7.11
C PRO A 1 19.54 19.01 -7.34
N ARG A 2 19.09 19.75 -6.31
CA ARG A 2 18.02 20.74 -6.44
C ARG A 2 18.65 22.14 -6.35
N ARG A 3 18.33 23.01 -7.32
CA ARG A 3 18.63 24.44 -7.26
C ARG A 3 17.41 25.12 -6.66
N VAL A 4 17.58 25.75 -5.51
CA VAL A 4 16.54 26.57 -4.87
C VAL A 4 16.96 28.03 -4.95
N ALA A 5 16.01 28.95 -5.16
CA ALA A 5 16.29 30.37 -5.31
C ALA A 5 16.68 31.02 -3.96
N GLU A 6 16.17 30.47 -2.86
CA GLU A 6 16.43 30.94 -1.51
C GLU A 6 16.45 29.73 -0.56
N LEU A 7 17.38 29.71 0.39
CA LEU A 7 17.49 28.66 1.40
C LEU A 7 16.98 29.20 2.74
N ILE A 8 15.70 29.01 3.01
CA ILE A 8 15.05 29.47 4.26
C ILE A 8 15.19 28.34 5.29
N LEU A 9 16.01 28.54 6.33
CA LEU A 9 16.26 27.53 7.37
C LEU A 9 15.20 27.53 8.48
N SER A 10 14.53 28.66 8.67
CA SER A 10 13.34 28.85 9.49
C SER A 10 12.76 30.23 9.19
N GLU A 11 11.43 30.37 9.25
CA GLU A 11 10.74 31.64 9.04
C GLU A 11 11.26 32.66 10.07
N ASP A 12 11.95 33.71 9.58
CA ASP A 12 12.28 34.94 10.31
C ASP A 12 13.51 35.01 11.25
N ARG A 13 14.56 34.20 11.06
CA ARG A 13 15.84 34.41 11.77
C ARG A 13 17.01 34.76 10.85
N SER A 14 17.61 35.93 11.06
CA SER A 14 18.93 36.24 10.51
C SER A 14 19.94 35.21 11.04
N CYS A 15 20.57 34.48 10.14
CA CYS A 15 21.58 33.49 10.47
C CYS A 15 22.96 34.15 10.59
N GLY A 16 23.73 33.78 11.60
CA GLY A 16 25.15 34.14 11.71
C GLY A 16 26.05 33.22 10.89
N PRO A 17 27.33 33.06 11.26
CA PRO A 17 28.25 32.15 10.58
C PRO A 17 27.68 30.72 10.50
N ALA A 18 27.93 30.04 9.38
CA ALA A 18 27.43 28.69 9.11
C ALA A 18 28.50 27.77 8.52
N LEU A 19 28.41 26.47 8.83
CA LEU A 19 29.10 25.40 8.12
C LEU A 19 28.08 24.55 7.38
N VAL A 20 28.37 24.23 6.13
CA VAL A 20 27.54 23.38 5.28
C VAL A 20 28.38 22.20 4.83
N VAL A 21 27.94 21.00 5.18
CA VAL A 21 28.60 19.76 4.75
C VAL A 21 27.55 18.82 4.13
N PRO A 22 27.91 18.05 3.10
CA PRO A 22 27.00 17.09 2.50
C PRO A 22 26.84 15.86 3.40
N LEU A 23 25.63 15.31 3.45
CA LEU A 23 25.36 14.01 4.06
C LEU A 23 25.63 12.92 3.01
N ARG A 24 26.84 12.34 3.05
CA ARG A 24 27.31 11.34 2.07
C ARG A 24 27.39 9.96 2.68
N ALA A 25 26.84 8.98 1.97
CA ALA A 25 27.01 7.57 2.29
C ALA A 25 27.47 6.84 1.02
N GLY A 26 28.76 6.53 0.95
CA GLY A 26 29.42 6.07 -0.28
C GLY A 26 29.30 7.12 -1.40
N ASP A 27 28.85 6.69 -2.58
CA ASP A 27 28.66 7.56 -3.75
C ASP A 27 27.33 8.34 -3.72
N HIS A 28 26.48 8.13 -2.71
CA HIS A 28 25.18 8.77 -2.61
C HIS A 28 25.19 9.96 -1.65
N THR A 29 24.66 11.11 -2.09
CA THR A 29 24.46 12.29 -1.23
C THR A 29 22.96 12.42 -0.92
N SER A 30 22.59 12.10 0.31
CA SER A 30 21.18 12.08 0.77
C SER A 30 20.66 13.46 1.18
N GLY A 31 21.55 14.43 1.42
CA GLY A 31 21.17 15.77 1.85
C GLY A 31 22.37 16.63 2.23
N VAL A 32 22.11 17.69 3.00
CA VAL A 32 23.12 18.59 3.56
C VAL A 32 22.86 18.78 5.05
N LEU A 33 23.92 18.82 5.84
CA LEU A 33 23.92 19.21 7.24
C LEU A 33 24.43 20.65 7.33
N ILE A 34 23.65 21.49 8.02
CA ILE A 34 23.94 22.91 8.17
C ILE A 34 24.04 23.19 9.66
N ALA A 35 25.21 23.62 10.11
CA ALA A 35 25.42 24.14 11.46
C ALA A 35 25.43 25.66 11.39
N VAL A 36 24.55 26.33 12.12
CA VAL A 36 24.40 27.79 12.11
C VAL A 36 24.61 28.33 13.53
N ARG A 37 25.28 29.49 13.65
CA ARG A 37 25.40 30.26 14.89
C ARG A 37 24.53 31.51 14.84
N ASP A 38 24.28 32.10 16.00
CA ASP A 38 23.56 33.38 16.09
C ASP A 38 24.38 34.51 15.44
N PRO A 39 23.71 35.56 14.91
CA PRO A 39 24.37 36.77 14.42
C PRO A 39 25.34 37.36 15.45
N GLY A 40 26.49 37.85 14.98
CA GLY A 40 27.53 38.43 15.85
C GLY A 40 28.41 37.40 16.55
N SER A 41 28.14 36.10 16.40
CA SER A 41 29.04 35.03 16.87
C SER A 41 30.35 35.00 16.09
N ALA A 42 31.39 34.42 16.70
CA ALA A 42 32.65 34.14 16.03
C ALA A 42 32.47 33.17 14.85
N LEU A 43 33.35 33.33 13.83
CA LEU A 43 33.43 32.39 12.71
C LEU A 43 33.79 30.99 13.20
N PHE A 44 33.37 29.97 12.44
CA PHE A 44 33.84 28.61 12.67
C PHE A 44 35.34 28.51 12.38
N GLU A 45 36.04 27.76 13.23
CA GLU A 45 37.44 27.44 13.03
C GLU A 45 37.61 26.39 11.93
N THR A 46 38.70 26.46 11.17
CA THR A 46 38.99 25.49 10.10
C THR A 46 39.04 24.05 10.62
N ALA A 47 39.44 23.84 11.87
CA ALA A 47 39.48 22.53 12.52
C ALA A 47 38.09 21.92 12.80
N GLN A 48 37.03 22.74 12.83
CA GLN A 48 35.66 22.27 13.06
C GLN A 48 35.03 21.64 11.81
N LEU A 49 35.51 22.01 10.61
CA LEU A 49 34.98 21.51 9.36
C LEU A 49 35.21 19.99 9.19
N PRO A 50 36.42 19.43 9.41
CA PRO A 50 36.63 17.97 9.36
C PRO A 50 35.79 17.19 10.37
N VAL A 51 35.59 17.73 11.57
CA VAL A 51 34.77 17.11 12.61
C VAL A 51 33.31 17.04 12.17
N LEU A 52 32.77 18.15 11.67
CA LEU A 52 31.40 18.21 11.17
C LEU A 52 31.21 17.32 9.93
N ALA A 53 32.20 17.25 9.04
CA ALA A 53 32.17 16.37 7.87
C ALA A 53 32.13 14.89 8.29
N SER A 54 32.99 14.47 9.23
CA SER A 54 32.97 13.08 9.74
C SER A 54 31.64 12.74 10.43
N PHE A 55 31.06 13.68 11.18
CA PHE A 55 29.74 13.50 11.77
C PHE A 55 28.66 13.37 10.69
N ALA A 56 28.72 14.20 9.64
CA ALA A 56 27.78 14.15 8.53
C ALA A 56 27.84 12.82 7.77
N ASP A 57 29.02 12.24 7.56
CA ASP A 57 29.17 10.92 6.94
C ASP A 57 28.53 9.82 7.80
N GLN A 58 28.74 9.84 9.12
CA GLN A 58 28.12 8.89 10.04
C GLN A 58 26.59 9.05 10.08
N ALA A 59 26.10 10.29 10.15
CA ALA A 59 24.67 10.60 10.13
C ALA A 59 24.02 10.15 8.81
N ALA A 60 24.69 10.36 7.68
CA ALA A 60 24.21 9.93 6.37
C ALA A 60 24.05 8.41 6.29
N LEU A 61 25.03 7.65 6.80
CA LEU A 61 24.95 6.19 6.88
C LEU A 61 23.78 5.73 7.76
N ALA A 62 23.62 6.33 8.94
CA ALA A 62 22.52 6.01 9.85
C ALA A 62 21.14 6.29 9.21
N LEU A 63 20.99 7.43 8.54
CA LEU A 63 19.77 7.79 7.82
C LEU A 63 19.48 6.82 6.67
N GLN A 64 20.50 6.41 5.91
CA GLN A 64 20.34 5.43 4.84
C GLN A 64 19.87 4.08 5.39
N LEU A 65 20.49 3.59 6.47
CA LEU A 65 20.09 2.34 7.11
C LEU A 65 18.66 2.41 7.65
N ALA A 66 18.28 3.52 8.29
CA ALA A 66 16.91 3.73 8.78
C ALA A 66 15.88 3.75 7.64
N ALA A 67 16.20 4.43 6.52
CA ALA A 67 15.35 4.46 5.34
C ALA A 67 15.19 3.07 4.71
N GLN A 68 16.28 2.31 4.58
CA GLN A 68 16.26 0.93 4.10
C GLN A 68 15.43 0.01 5.00
N GLN A 69 15.59 0.11 6.32
CA GLN A 69 14.78 -0.66 7.27
C GLN A 69 13.30 -0.29 7.22
N ARG A 70 12.96 0.98 7.01
CA ARG A 70 11.56 1.40 6.83
C ARG A 70 10.97 0.82 5.55
N ALA A 71 11.68 0.91 4.44
CA ALA A 71 11.25 0.33 3.18
C ALA A 71 11.11 -1.20 3.24
N ALA A 72 12.00 -1.88 3.96
CA ALA A 72 11.89 -3.32 4.20
C ALA A 72 10.64 -3.66 5.03
N ARG A 73 10.41 -2.97 6.14
CA ARG A 73 9.20 -3.17 6.97
C ARG A 73 7.90 -2.92 6.20
N GLU A 74 7.85 -1.88 5.39
CA GLU A 74 6.69 -1.61 4.54
C GLU A 74 6.45 -2.78 3.56
N ARG A 75 7.50 -3.33 2.94
CA ARG A 75 7.37 -4.52 2.08
C ARG A 75 6.92 -5.76 2.83
N ASP A 76 7.45 -6.00 4.02
CA ASP A 76 7.07 -7.16 4.84
C ASP A 76 5.59 -7.10 5.22
N VAL A 77 5.11 -5.92 5.64
CA VAL A 77 3.68 -5.70 5.95
C VAL A 77 2.80 -5.96 4.73
N LEU A 78 3.22 -5.51 3.54
CA LEU A 78 2.48 -5.77 2.30
C LEU A 78 2.47 -7.26 1.93
N SER A 79 3.62 -7.92 2.04
CA SER A 79 3.72 -9.36 1.78
C SER A 79 2.87 -10.18 2.74
N ASP A 80 2.79 -9.78 4.02
CA ASP A 80 1.97 -10.47 5.01
C ASP A 80 0.48 -10.27 4.75
N ARG A 81 0.06 -9.06 4.34
CA ARG A 81 -1.31 -8.79 3.90
C ARG A 81 -1.70 -9.67 2.70
N ASP A 82 -0.88 -9.72 1.67
CA ASP A 82 -1.12 -10.58 0.49
C ASP A 82 -1.21 -12.06 0.88
N ARG A 83 -0.38 -12.50 1.83
CA ARG A 83 -0.41 -13.87 2.34
C ARG A 83 -1.69 -14.16 3.10
N ILE A 84 -2.06 -13.31 4.06
CA ILE A 84 -3.29 -13.44 4.85
C ILE A 84 -4.51 -13.46 3.93
N ALA A 85 -4.56 -12.58 2.93
CA ALA A 85 -5.65 -12.50 1.98
C ALA A 85 -5.83 -13.80 1.18
N ARG A 86 -4.72 -14.35 0.66
CA ARG A 86 -4.72 -15.66 -0.04
C ARG A 86 -5.13 -16.80 0.88
N ASP A 87 -4.56 -16.88 2.08
CA ASP A 87 -4.88 -17.93 3.06
C ASP A 87 -6.37 -17.88 3.45
N LEU A 88 -6.93 -16.67 3.63
CA LEU A 88 -8.34 -16.49 3.93
C LEU A 88 -9.23 -16.89 2.74
N HIS A 89 -8.89 -16.45 1.52
CA HIS A 89 -9.61 -16.82 0.30
C HIS A 89 -9.64 -18.35 0.13
N ASP A 90 -8.48 -18.99 0.20
CA ASP A 90 -8.37 -20.42 0.00
C ASP A 90 -9.11 -21.19 1.10
N HIS A 91 -9.06 -20.74 2.35
CA HIS A 91 -9.72 -21.49 3.41
C HIS A 91 -11.23 -21.24 3.50
N VAL A 92 -11.66 -19.98 3.45
CA VAL A 92 -13.05 -19.61 3.74
C VAL A 92 -13.92 -19.73 2.50
N ILE A 93 -13.49 -19.21 1.35
CA ILE A 93 -14.30 -19.25 0.13
C ILE A 93 -14.45 -20.69 -0.38
N GLN A 94 -13.38 -21.50 -0.34
CA GLN A 94 -13.48 -22.92 -0.75
C GLN A 94 -14.44 -23.72 0.16
N ARG A 95 -14.42 -23.47 1.48
CA ARG A 95 -15.36 -24.10 2.42
C ARG A 95 -16.79 -23.67 2.18
N LEU A 96 -17.03 -22.38 1.97
CA LEU A 96 -18.38 -21.87 1.66
C LEU A 96 -18.91 -22.49 0.36
N PHE A 97 -18.07 -22.63 -0.68
CA PHE A 97 -18.47 -23.36 -1.89
C PHE A 97 -18.87 -24.81 -1.61
N ALA A 98 -18.11 -25.53 -0.79
CA ALA A 98 -18.46 -26.91 -0.42
C ALA A 98 -19.81 -26.99 0.32
N VAL A 99 -20.07 -26.05 1.23
CA VAL A 99 -21.36 -25.96 1.94
C VAL A 99 -22.49 -25.63 0.96
N GLY A 100 -22.27 -24.69 0.03
CA GLY A 100 -23.25 -24.33 -1.01
C GLY A 100 -23.63 -25.53 -1.88
N LEU A 101 -22.65 -26.30 -2.34
CA LEU A 101 -22.89 -27.53 -3.11
C LEU A 101 -23.68 -28.58 -2.31
N SER A 102 -23.38 -28.72 -1.01
CA SER A 102 -24.12 -29.62 -0.11
C SER A 102 -25.58 -29.20 0.07
N MET A 103 -25.82 -27.89 0.23
CA MET A 103 -27.17 -27.32 0.35
C MET A 103 -27.97 -27.45 -0.94
N GLN A 104 -27.36 -27.21 -2.11
CA GLN A 104 -27.98 -27.43 -3.42
C GLN A 104 -28.34 -28.92 -3.63
N SER A 105 -27.45 -29.84 -3.25
CA SER A 105 -27.75 -31.28 -3.30
C SER A 105 -28.92 -31.67 -2.41
N THR A 106 -28.99 -31.10 -1.20
CA THR A 106 -30.09 -31.30 -0.26
C THR A 106 -31.41 -30.72 -0.80
N GLN A 107 -31.35 -29.53 -1.40
CA GLN A 107 -32.50 -28.88 -2.02
C GLN A 107 -33.11 -29.72 -3.15
N ARG A 108 -32.28 -30.35 -3.99
CA ARG A 108 -32.74 -31.28 -5.06
C ARG A 108 -33.49 -32.49 -4.50
N ARG A 109 -33.23 -32.88 -3.26
CA ARG A 109 -33.88 -34.01 -2.57
C ARG A 109 -35.09 -33.59 -1.72
N ALA A 110 -35.35 -32.29 -1.58
CA ALA A 110 -36.46 -31.76 -0.80
C ALA A 110 -37.81 -32.05 -1.50
N LYS A 111 -38.71 -32.70 -0.75
CA LYS A 111 -40.02 -33.14 -1.24
C LYS A 111 -41.11 -32.07 -1.15
N THR A 112 -40.98 -31.10 -0.25
CA THR A 112 -41.96 -30.03 -0.06
C THR A 112 -41.49 -28.72 -0.72
N PRO A 113 -42.39 -27.98 -1.39
CA PRO A 113 -42.08 -26.68 -1.98
C PRO A 113 -41.53 -25.68 -0.95
N GLU A 114 -42.06 -25.69 0.27
CA GLU A 114 -41.66 -24.77 1.34
C GLU A 114 -40.21 -25.00 1.78
N LEU A 115 -39.79 -26.27 1.89
CA LEU A 115 -38.41 -26.62 2.25
C LEU A 115 -37.44 -26.27 1.12
N ARG A 116 -37.86 -26.46 -0.13
CA ARG A 116 -37.07 -26.08 -1.32
C ARG A 116 -36.85 -24.56 -1.38
N ARG A 117 -37.90 -23.76 -1.09
CA ARG A 117 -37.81 -22.30 -1.01
C ARG A 117 -36.86 -21.85 0.11
N ARG A 118 -37.00 -22.38 1.33
CA ARG A 118 -36.11 -22.04 2.45
C ARG A 118 -34.65 -22.37 2.18
N LEU A 119 -34.39 -23.52 1.54
CA LEU A 119 -33.02 -23.89 1.13
C LEU A 119 -32.48 -22.95 0.05
N GLN A 120 -33.32 -22.51 -0.90
CA GLN A 120 -32.93 -21.51 -1.90
C GLN A 120 -32.51 -20.19 -1.23
N GLU A 121 -33.34 -19.66 -0.33
CA GLU A 121 -33.05 -18.42 0.40
C GLU A 121 -31.73 -18.50 1.17
N SER A 122 -31.44 -19.66 1.77
CA SER A 122 -30.19 -19.85 2.51
C SER A 122 -28.97 -19.98 1.58
N ILE A 123 -29.13 -20.54 0.38
CA ILE A 123 -28.09 -20.58 -0.65
C ILE A 123 -27.81 -19.17 -1.17
N ASP A 124 -28.85 -18.38 -1.41
CA ASP A 124 -28.72 -17.00 -1.90
C ASP A 124 -28.00 -16.12 -0.85
N GLN A 125 -28.38 -16.23 0.43
CA GLN A 125 -27.70 -15.52 1.51
C GLN A 125 -26.22 -15.93 1.64
N MET A 126 -25.89 -17.21 1.42
CA MET A 126 -24.49 -17.65 1.40
C MET A 126 -23.72 -17.02 0.24
N HIS A 127 -24.32 -16.92 -0.95
CA HIS A 127 -23.69 -16.25 -2.07
C HIS A 127 -23.42 -14.77 -1.78
N GLU A 128 -24.34 -14.06 -1.12
CA GLU A 128 -24.10 -12.68 -0.68
C GLU A 128 -22.90 -12.57 0.26
N ILE A 129 -22.82 -13.44 1.27
CA ILE A 129 -21.68 -13.46 2.20
C ILE A 129 -20.36 -13.74 1.44
N VAL A 130 -20.37 -14.63 0.44
CA VAL A 130 -19.18 -14.88 -0.39
C VAL A 130 -18.79 -13.64 -1.20
N ARG A 131 -19.75 -12.86 -1.71
CA ARG A 131 -19.47 -11.59 -2.39
C ARG A 131 -18.86 -10.58 -1.44
N GLU A 132 -19.45 -10.37 -0.27
CA GLU A 132 -18.94 -9.45 0.76
C GLU A 132 -17.50 -9.78 1.18
N ILE A 133 -17.21 -11.06 1.44
CA ILE A 133 -15.86 -11.52 1.79
C ILE A 133 -14.88 -11.26 0.64
N ARG A 134 -15.28 -11.50 -0.61
CA ARG A 134 -14.42 -11.26 -1.78
C ARG A 134 -14.08 -9.77 -1.90
N THR A 135 -15.04 -8.87 -1.73
CA THR A 135 -14.82 -7.42 -1.73
C THR A 135 -13.86 -7.02 -0.60
N ALA A 136 -14.08 -7.51 0.62
CA ALA A 136 -13.19 -7.23 1.75
C ALA A 136 -11.74 -7.74 1.53
N ILE A 137 -11.58 -8.90 0.88
CA ILE A 137 -10.27 -9.45 0.50
C ILE A 137 -9.62 -8.56 -0.58
N PHE A 138 -10.38 -8.04 -1.54
CA PHE A 138 -9.85 -7.13 -2.55
C PHE A 138 -9.43 -5.78 -1.96
N ASP A 139 -10.22 -5.21 -1.05
CA ASP A 139 -9.85 -3.99 -0.33
C ASP A 139 -8.54 -4.16 0.46
N LEU A 140 -8.31 -5.36 1.01
CA LEU A 140 -7.05 -5.71 1.68
C LEU A 140 -5.83 -5.65 0.73
N HIS A 141 -6.02 -5.96 -0.56
CA HIS A 141 -4.99 -5.86 -1.61
C HIS A 141 -4.85 -4.44 -2.20
N GLY A 142 -5.92 -3.62 -2.18
CA GLY A 142 -6.00 -2.35 -2.91
C GLY A 142 -5.37 -1.12 -2.22
N GLY A 143 -5.01 -1.21 -0.94
CA GLY A 143 -4.57 -0.06 -0.15
C GLY A 143 -3.15 0.47 -0.41
N ALA A 144 -2.36 -0.13 -1.31
CA ALA A 144 -0.92 0.15 -1.39
C ALA A 144 -0.31 0.13 -2.80
N ALA A 145 -0.85 0.94 -3.71
CA ALA A 145 -0.06 1.59 -4.77
C ALA A 145 -0.93 2.68 -5.38
N GLY A 146 -0.44 3.92 -5.41
CA GLY A 146 -1.19 5.09 -5.88
C GLY A 146 -1.92 4.86 -7.21
N GLY A 147 -3.23 5.12 -7.20
CA GLY A 147 -4.12 5.02 -8.35
C GLY A 147 -4.91 3.71 -8.36
N VAL A 148 -6.23 3.81 -8.26
CA VAL A 148 -7.15 2.69 -8.52
C VAL A 148 -6.88 2.20 -9.95
N ARG A 149 -6.19 1.06 -10.07
CA ARG A 149 -5.77 0.50 -11.37
C ARG A 149 -7.02 0.22 -12.22
N LEU A 150 -6.95 0.54 -13.51
CA LEU A 150 -8.07 0.46 -14.47
C LEU A 150 -8.74 -0.91 -14.48
N ARG A 151 -7.96 -1.99 -14.28
CA ARG A 151 -8.46 -3.36 -14.13
C ARG A 151 -9.47 -3.51 -12.99
N ASN A 152 -9.19 -2.91 -11.83
CA ASN A 152 -10.07 -3.00 -10.66
C ASN A 152 -11.37 -2.23 -10.91
N ARG A 153 -11.27 -0.99 -11.43
CA ARG A 153 -12.46 -0.19 -11.79
C ARG A 153 -13.36 -0.88 -12.79
N LEU A 154 -12.77 -1.56 -13.79
CA LEU A 154 -13.52 -2.33 -14.78
C LEU A 154 -14.20 -3.54 -14.15
N HIS A 155 -13.54 -4.21 -13.21
CA HIS A 155 -14.15 -5.35 -12.53
C HIS A 155 -15.31 -4.91 -11.63
N ASP A 156 -15.12 -3.84 -10.87
CA ASP A 156 -16.16 -3.29 -9.99
C ASP A 156 -17.36 -2.77 -10.78
N ALA A 157 -17.12 -2.03 -11.88
CA ALA A 157 -18.20 -1.53 -12.73
C ALA A 157 -18.97 -2.67 -13.42
N ILE A 158 -18.27 -3.74 -13.84
CA ILE A 158 -18.94 -4.90 -14.42
C ILE A 158 -19.77 -5.62 -13.35
N ALA A 159 -19.24 -5.77 -12.13
CA ALA A 159 -19.97 -6.36 -11.02
C ALA A 159 -21.22 -5.54 -10.67
N GLU A 160 -21.08 -4.22 -10.49
CA GLU A 160 -22.19 -3.30 -10.19
C GLU A 160 -23.29 -3.35 -11.26
N LEU A 161 -22.92 -3.35 -12.54
CA LEU A 161 -23.88 -3.38 -13.64
C LEU A 161 -24.53 -4.76 -13.86
N THR A 162 -23.96 -5.82 -13.28
CA THR A 162 -24.48 -7.20 -13.43
C THR A 162 -25.09 -7.75 -12.16
N ASP A 163 -25.07 -7.01 -11.05
CA ASP A 163 -25.49 -7.48 -9.73
C ASP A 163 -26.99 -7.87 -9.70
N ASP A 164 -27.84 -7.11 -10.40
CA ASP A 164 -29.27 -7.37 -10.53
C ASP A 164 -29.66 -8.17 -11.79
N ALA A 165 -28.69 -8.64 -12.58
CA ALA A 165 -28.94 -9.37 -13.81
C ALA A 165 -28.76 -10.89 -13.63
N PRO A 166 -29.58 -11.74 -14.26
CA PRO A 166 -29.40 -13.20 -14.26
C PRO A 166 -28.19 -13.66 -15.11
N LEU A 167 -27.21 -12.79 -15.34
CA LEU A 167 -26.05 -13.02 -16.18
C LEU A 167 -24.85 -13.45 -15.33
N HIS A 168 -24.06 -14.38 -15.86
CA HIS A 168 -22.78 -14.79 -15.27
C HIS A 168 -21.66 -14.28 -16.17
N PRO A 169 -21.19 -13.02 -16.01
CA PRO A 169 -20.21 -12.44 -16.92
C PRO A 169 -18.86 -13.14 -16.77
N ALA A 170 -18.30 -13.58 -17.90
CA ALA A 170 -16.91 -14.00 -17.99
C ALA A 170 -16.09 -12.87 -18.61
N VAL A 171 -15.12 -12.34 -17.86
CA VAL A 171 -14.30 -11.20 -18.31
C VAL A 171 -12.87 -11.65 -18.53
N SER A 172 -12.38 -11.50 -19.75
CA SER A 172 -10.97 -11.71 -20.10
C SER A 172 -10.34 -10.37 -20.44
N MET A 173 -9.18 -10.11 -19.85
CA MET A 173 -8.48 -8.84 -19.98
C MET A 173 -7.03 -9.11 -20.37
N ALA A 174 -6.61 -8.61 -21.53
CA ALA A 174 -5.27 -8.78 -22.06
C ALA A 174 -4.53 -7.43 -22.18
N GLY A 175 -3.23 -7.43 -21.87
CA GLY A 175 -2.36 -6.26 -21.95
C GLY A 175 -2.03 -5.60 -20.59
N PRO A 176 -1.14 -4.58 -20.58
CA PRO A 176 -0.64 -3.93 -19.36
C PRO A 176 -1.65 -2.91 -18.81
N LEU A 177 -2.81 -3.38 -18.38
CA LEU A 177 -3.91 -2.54 -17.85
C LEU A 177 -3.58 -1.85 -16.53
N ASP A 178 -2.57 -2.35 -15.82
CA ASP A 178 -2.05 -1.76 -14.59
C ASP A 178 -1.06 -0.60 -14.84
N ALA A 179 -0.69 -0.36 -16.11
CA ALA A 179 0.21 0.70 -16.53
C ALA A 179 -0.51 1.95 -17.08
N VAL A 180 -1.85 1.93 -17.15
CA VAL A 180 -2.63 3.09 -17.60
C VAL A 180 -2.76 4.08 -16.43
N PRO A 181 -2.22 5.31 -16.56
CA PRO A 181 -2.40 6.35 -15.55
C PRO A 181 -3.89 6.68 -15.38
N ALA A 182 -4.30 7.02 -14.16
CA ALA A 182 -5.67 7.42 -13.83
C ALA A 182 -6.11 8.69 -14.60
#